data_AF-A0A7J7YDR9-F1
#
_entry.id   AF-A0A7J7YDR9-F1
#
_cell.length_a   1.000
_cell.length_b   1.000
_cell.length_c   1.000
_cell.angle_alpha   90.00
_cell.angle_beta   90.00
_cell.angle_gamma   90.00
#
_symmetry.space_group_name_H-M   'P 1'
#
loop_
_entity.id
_entity.type
_entity.pdbx_description
1 polymer ?
#
loop_
_entity_poly.entity_id
_entity_poly.type
_entity_poly.pdbx_seq_one_letter_code
_entity_poly.pdbx_strand_id
1 'polypeptide(L)'
;MGRRCCTWTGTPTMGVRAPPSHPWRSCISVFNCWRGHLSRRTDIYVCMISYAHNVAAQGKYIAIASTTVETAEPEKEVEPALELLEPIDQKFVAISDLYEPIDDGSESQVFCSCSYDATTHFETTCNDIKDIYKRMAGSAFDFENMKRKQNDVFGEADQ
;
A
#
# COMPACT_ATOMS: atom_id res chain seq x y z
N MET A 1 -2.33 20.80 -10.03
CA MET A 1 -2.83 19.60 -10.72
C MET A 1 -2.44 18.41 -9.87
N GLY A 2 -3.40 17.81 -9.15
CA GLY A 2 -3.13 16.67 -8.27
C GLY A 2 -2.80 15.42 -9.09
N ARG A 3 -1.87 14.60 -8.60
CA ARG A 3 -1.68 13.24 -9.12
C ARG A 3 -2.90 12.42 -8.73
N ARG A 4 -3.34 11.45 -9.54
CA ARG A 4 -4.47 10.57 -9.19
C ARG A 4 -3.95 9.15 -9.06
N CYS A 5 -4.43 8.44 -8.06
CA CYS A 5 -4.17 7.02 -7.84
C CYS A 5 -5.43 6.23 -8.16
N CYS A 6 -5.28 5.16 -8.93
CA CYS A 6 -6.34 4.18 -9.11
C CYS A 6 -6.01 2.93 -8.31
N THR A 7 -6.97 2.52 -7.49
CA THR A 7 -6.91 1.31 -6.70
C THR A 7 -8.07 0.41 -7.12
N TRP A 8 -7.71 -0.81 -7.45
CA TRP A 8 -8.62 -1.87 -7.77
C TRP A 8 -8.57 -2.90 -6.67
N THR A 9 -9.71 -3.39 -6.23
CA THR A 9 -9.78 -4.55 -5.33
C THR A 9 -10.71 -5.58 -5.92
N GLY A 10 -10.36 -6.85 -5.80
CA GLY A 10 -11.26 -7.91 -6.16
C GLY A 10 -10.89 -9.22 -5.52
N THR A 11 -11.86 -10.13 -5.52
CA THR A 11 -11.72 -11.45 -4.92
C THR A 11 -11.57 -12.49 -6.02
N PRO A 12 -10.37 -13.06 -6.24
CA PRO A 12 -10.18 -14.14 -7.20
C PRO A 12 -11.08 -15.34 -6.85
N THR A 13 -11.71 -15.93 -7.86
CA THR A 13 -12.41 -17.20 -7.73
C THR A 13 -11.38 -18.28 -7.44
N MET A 14 -11.75 -19.29 -6.65
CA MET A 14 -10.88 -20.41 -6.33
C MET A 14 -10.60 -21.21 -7.62
N GLY A 15 -9.53 -20.86 -8.31
CA GLY A 15 -9.17 -21.42 -9.62
C GLY A 15 -7.77 -21.03 -10.12
N VAL A 16 -7.00 -20.26 -9.35
CA VAL A 16 -5.58 -20.09 -9.64
C VAL A 16 -4.93 -21.47 -9.60
N ARG A 17 -4.42 -21.89 -10.74
CA ARG A 17 -3.52 -23.04 -10.89
C ARG A 17 -2.23 -22.70 -10.15
N ALA A 18 -2.28 -22.64 -8.82
CA ALA A 18 -1.10 -22.68 -7.98
C ALA A 18 -0.43 -24.02 -8.31
N PRO A 19 0.85 -24.05 -8.72
CA PRO A 19 1.56 -25.31 -8.87
C PRO A 19 1.41 -26.09 -7.56
N PRO A 20 1.15 -27.42 -7.59
CA PRO A 20 0.73 -28.18 -6.40
C PRO A 20 1.75 -28.28 -5.26
N SER A 21 2.81 -27.48 -5.26
CA SER A 21 3.97 -27.63 -4.37
C SER A 21 4.38 -26.37 -3.59
N HIS A 22 3.71 -25.21 -3.71
CA HIS A 22 4.14 -24.00 -2.99
C HIS A 22 3.00 -23.29 -2.21
N PRO A 23 3.14 -23.12 -0.87
CA PRO A 23 2.09 -22.61 0.01
C PRO A 23 2.14 -21.08 0.11
N TRP A 24 1.99 -20.35 -1.00
CA TRP A 24 1.94 -18.89 -0.94
C TRP A 24 0.53 -18.44 -0.53
N ARG A 25 0.30 -18.35 0.78
CA ARG A 25 -0.99 -17.91 1.36
C ARG A 25 -1.20 -16.39 1.23
N SER A 26 -0.14 -15.61 1.03
CA SER A 26 -0.17 -14.20 0.67
C SER A 26 1.11 -13.83 -0.07
N CYS A 27 1.03 -12.90 -1.01
CA CYS A 27 2.15 -12.48 -1.83
C CYS A 27 1.96 -11.01 -2.23
N ILE A 28 3.02 -10.22 -2.07
CA ILE A 28 3.11 -8.90 -2.70
C ILE A 28 3.88 -9.11 -4.00
N SER A 29 3.22 -8.88 -5.13
CA SER A 29 3.83 -8.95 -6.45
C SER A 29 3.97 -7.53 -7.01
N VAL A 30 5.21 -7.08 -7.20
CA VAL A 30 5.48 -5.81 -7.85
C VAL A 30 5.76 -6.09 -9.32
N PHE A 31 4.87 -5.64 -10.19
CA PHE A 31 5.13 -5.65 -11.63
C PHE A 31 5.88 -4.37 -11.98
N ASN A 32 7.21 -4.45 -11.89
CA ASN A 32 8.08 -3.39 -12.38
C ASN A 32 7.83 -3.19 -13.88
N CYS A 33 7.81 -1.93 -14.31
CA CYS A 33 7.79 -1.55 -15.72
C CYS A 33 9.10 -1.96 -16.39
N TRP A 34 9.28 -3.26 -16.66
CA TRP A 34 10.40 -3.73 -17.46
C TRP A 34 10.14 -3.30 -18.89
N ARG A 35 11.11 -2.56 -19.43
CA ARG A 35 11.08 -1.64 -20.58
C ARG A 35 10.67 -2.23 -21.95
N GLY A 36 10.00 -3.38 -21.98
CA GLY A 36 9.59 -4.09 -23.20
C GLY A 36 8.10 -4.44 -23.33
N HIS A 37 7.29 -4.42 -22.26
CA HIS A 37 5.88 -4.91 -22.34
C HIS A 37 4.79 -3.88 -22.04
N LEU A 38 5.09 -2.77 -21.35
CA LEU A 38 4.10 -1.75 -21.02
C LEU A 38 4.67 -0.37 -21.36
N SER A 39 4.07 0.33 -22.32
CA SER A 39 4.43 1.70 -22.70
C SER A 39 3.93 2.70 -21.66
N ARG A 40 4.29 2.52 -20.37
CA ARG A 40 3.86 3.33 -19.22
C ARG A 40 5.07 3.91 -18.50
N ARG A 41 4.87 5.02 -17.75
CA ARG A 41 5.95 5.63 -16.95
C ARG A 41 5.91 5.20 -15.48
N THR A 42 4.77 4.70 -15.02
CA THR A 42 4.52 4.33 -13.62
C THR A 42 4.25 2.83 -13.49
N ASP A 43 4.75 2.28 -12.39
CA ASP A 43 4.61 0.85 -12.08
C ASP A 43 3.17 0.49 -11.67
N ILE A 44 2.83 -0.79 -11.81
CA ILE A 44 1.58 -1.38 -11.32
C ILE A 44 1.92 -2.31 -10.17
N TYR A 45 1.31 -2.06 -9.02
CA TYR A 45 1.51 -2.85 -7.82
C TYR A 45 0.35 -3.81 -7.63
N VAL A 46 0.61 -5.09 -7.34
CA VAL A 46 -0.43 -6.07 -7.02
C VAL A 46 -0.14 -6.68 -5.65
N CYS A 47 -0.97 -6.37 -4.66
CA CYS A 47 -0.90 -6.97 -3.34
C CYS A 47 -2.00 -8.02 -3.19
N MET A 48 -1.63 -9.28 -2.92
CA MET A 48 -2.59 -10.35 -2.68
C MET A 48 -2.51 -10.84 -1.23
N ILE A 49 -3.64 -10.74 -0.55
CA ILE A 49 -3.86 -11.18 0.83
C ILE A 49 -5.03 -12.16 0.88
N SER A 50 -5.11 -12.98 1.92
CA SER A 50 -6.12 -14.04 2.01
C SER A 50 -6.66 -14.20 3.42
N TYR A 51 -7.55 -15.18 3.59
CA TYR A 51 -8.02 -15.65 4.89
C TYR A 51 -6.90 -15.91 5.92
N ALA A 52 -5.67 -16.22 5.47
CA ALA A 52 -4.54 -16.38 6.39
C ALA A 52 -4.20 -15.12 7.20
N HIS A 53 -4.61 -13.94 6.71
CA HIS A 53 -4.49 -12.66 7.41
C HIS A 53 -5.79 -12.23 8.10
N ASN A 54 -6.80 -13.11 8.18
CA ASN A 54 -8.13 -12.84 8.74
C ASN A 54 -8.87 -11.66 8.09
N VAL A 55 -8.56 -11.35 6.83
CA VAL A 55 -9.20 -10.26 6.05
C VAL A 55 -10.30 -10.76 5.10
N ALA A 56 -10.40 -12.07 4.91
CA ALA A 56 -11.36 -12.69 4.00
C ALA A 56 -11.88 -14.01 4.58
N ALA A 57 -13.06 -14.45 4.12
CA ALA A 57 -13.61 -15.76 4.47
C ALA A 57 -12.69 -16.92 4.03
N GLN A 58 -12.80 -18.07 4.68
CA GLN A 58 -11.97 -19.23 4.39
C GLN A 58 -12.00 -19.60 2.89
N GLY A 59 -10.82 -19.74 2.29
CA GLY A 59 -10.68 -20.05 0.86
C GLY A 59 -10.85 -18.86 -0.09
N LYS A 60 -11.08 -17.65 0.42
CA LYS A 60 -11.12 -16.41 -0.36
C LYS A 60 -9.82 -15.61 -0.26
N TYR A 61 -9.58 -14.84 -1.32
CA TYR A 61 -8.43 -13.98 -1.51
C TYR A 61 -8.91 -12.58 -1.86
N ILE A 62 -8.11 -11.57 -1.54
CA ILE A 62 -8.30 -10.19 -1.93
C ILE A 62 -7.02 -9.79 -2.67
N ALA A 63 -7.15 -9.44 -3.93
CA ALA A 63 -6.08 -8.87 -4.73
C ALA A 63 -6.35 -7.38 -4.94
N ILE A 64 -5.33 -6.57 -4.65
CA ILE A 64 -5.37 -5.12 -4.77
C ILE A 64 -4.37 -4.72 -5.86
N ALA A 65 -4.85 -4.14 -6.96
CA ALA A 65 -3.99 -3.60 -8.01
C ALA A 65 -4.01 -2.07 -7.97
N SER A 66 -2.86 -1.42 -7.87
CA SER A 66 -2.75 0.03 -7.79
C SER A 66 -1.71 0.60 -8.74
N THR A 67 -2.02 1.75 -9.34
CA THR A 67 -1.10 2.51 -10.20
C THR A 67 -1.43 4.00 -10.16
N THR A 68 -0.48 4.84 -10.60
CA THR A 68 -0.72 6.27 -10.79
C THR A 68 -1.35 6.48 -12.16
N VAL A 69 -2.42 7.28 -12.21
CA VAL A 69 -3.20 7.52 -13.43
C VAL A 69 -2.39 8.38 -14.41
N GLU A 70 -2.18 7.88 -15.61
CA GLU A 70 -1.53 8.60 -16.71
C GLU A 70 -2.49 9.01 -17.83
N THR A 71 -3.63 8.34 -17.93
CA THR A 71 -4.57 8.49 -19.06
C THR A 71 -5.97 8.91 -18.59
N ALA A 72 -6.86 9.13 -19.56
CA ALA A 72 -8.27 9.39 -19.27
C ALA A 72 -9.06 8.11 -18.93
N GLU A 73 -8.49 6.93 -19.18
CA GLU A 73 -9.13 5.62 -19.00
C GLU A 73 -8.36 4.76 -17.99
N PRO A 74 -8.47 5.06 -16.68
CA PRO A 74 -7.66 4.44 -15.64
C PRO A 74 -7.87 2.92 -15.47
N GLU A 75 -9.03 2.40 -15.85
CA GLU A 75 -9.28 0.96 -15.76
C GLU A 75 -8.45 0.14 -16.74
N LYS A 76 -8.16 0.69 -17.94
CA LYS A 76 -7.30 0.04 -18.94
C LYS A 76 -5.84 -0.01 -18.49
N GLU A 77 -5.46 0.90 -17.62
CA GLU A 77 -4.10 1.00 -17.10
C GLU A 77 -3.72 -0.20 -16.24
N VAL A 78 -4.69 -0.78 -15.53
CA VAL A 78 -4.51 -1.94 -14.65
C VAL A 78 -4.90 -3.27 -15.30
N GLU A 79 -5.43 -3.25 -16.53
CA GLU A 79 -5.88 -4.43 -17.28
C GLU A 79 -4.83 -5.56 -17.33
N PRO A 80 -3.52 -5.30 -17.58
CA PRO A 80 -2.50 -6.35 -17.58
C PRO A 80 -2.35 -7.06 -16.22
N ALA A 81 -2.64 -6.37 -15.11
CA ALA A 81 -2.65 -6.97 -13.79
C ALA A 81 -3.95 -7.76 -13.53
N LEU A 82 -5.08 -7.31 -14.09
CA LEU A 82 -6.36 -8.00 -13.95
C LEU A 82 -6.39 -9.33 -14.71
N GLU A 83 -5.81 -9.37 -15.91
CA GLU A 83 -5.68 -10.61 -16.70
C GLU A 83 -4.95 -11.72 -15.94
N LEU A 84 -3.97 -11.37 -15.09
CA LEU A 84 -3.24 -12.32 -14.25
C LEU A 84 -4.06 -12.84 -13.05
N LEU A 85 -5.11 -12.12 -12.68
CA LEU A 85 -5.96 -12.43 -11.53
C LEU A 85 -7.24 -13.16 -11.92
N GLU A 86 -7.53 -13.30 -13.21
CA GLU A 86 -8.69 -14.04 -13.68
C GLU A 86 -8.63 -15.53 -13.29
N PRO A 87 -9.78 -16.13 -12.90
CA PRO A 87 -11.12 -15.54 -12.81
C PRO A 87 -11.33 -14.71 -11.52
N ILE A 88 -12.08 -13.61 -11.64
CA ILE A 88 -12.39 -12.68 -10.54
C ILE A 88 -13.89 -12.77 -10.21
N ASP A 89 -14.24 -13.01 -8.94
CA ASP A 89 -15.63 -13.08 -8.48
C ASP A 89 -16.31 -11.71 -8.50
N GLN A 90 -15.61 -10.69 -7.99
CA GLN A 90 -16.13 -9.33 -7.87
C GLN A 90 -14.99 -8.31 -7.94
N LYS A 91 -15.29 -7.19 -8.60
CA LYS A 91 -14.38 -6.05 -8.84
C LYS A 91 -14.94 -4.80 -8.15
N PHE A 92 -14.08 -4.06 -7.47
CA PHE A 92 -14.36 -2.71 -6.95
C PHE A 92 -13.25 -1.75 -7.41
N VAL A 93 -13.65 -0.63 -8.00
CA VAL A 93 -12.74 0.38 -8.57
C VAL A 93 -12.87 1.66 -7.75
N ALA A 94 -11.74 2.20 -7.30
CA ALA A 94 -11.65 3.48 -6.63
C ALA A 94 -10.57 4.35 -7.28
N ILE A 95 -10.89 5.63 -7.47
CA ILE A 95 -9.98 6.64 -8.01
C ILE A 95 -9.87 7.74 -6.95
N SER A 96 -8.65 8.03 -6.52
CA SER A 96 -8.38 9.00 -5.46
C SER A 96 -7.40 10.07 -5.94
N ASP A 97 -7.71 11.33 -5.65
CA ASP A 97 -6.79 12.44 -5.88
C ASP A 97 -5.73 12.46 -4.76
N LEU A 98 -4.46 12.67 -5.13
CA LEU A 98 -3.33 12.76 -4.23
C LEU A 98 -2.96 14.22 -3.97
N TYR A 99 -2.91 14.56 -2.70
CA TYR A 99 -2.57 15.89 -2.20
C TYR A 99 -1.26 15.86 -1.41
N GLU A 100 -0.54 16.97 -1.47
CA GLU A 100 0.66 17.25 -0.71
C GLU A 100 0.54 18.64 -0.06
N PRO A 101 1.10 18.85 1.15
CA PRO A 101 1.05 20.12 1.82
C PRO A 101 1.84 21.18 1.05
N ILE A 102 1.28 22.39 0.92
CA ILE A 102 1.97 23.55 0.33
C ILE A 102 2.78 24.36 1.36
N ASP A 103 2.55 24.09 2.64
CA ASP A 103 3.18 24.72 3.79
C ASP A 103 3.81 23.63 4.65
N ASP A 104 5.03 23.87 5.13
CA ASP A 104 5.75 22.95 6.00
C ASP A 104 5.26 23.02 7.45
N GLY A 105 4.44 24.02 7.80
CA GLY A 105 3.85 24.15 9.13
C GLY A 105 4.78 24.77 10.16
N SER A 106 5.99 25.19 9.79
CA SER A 106 6.96 25.77 10.73
C SER A 106 6.46 27.09 11.32
N GLU A 107 5.89 27.97 10.49
CA GLU A 107 5.29 29.24 10.93
C GLU A 107 3.84 29.07 11.38
N SER A 108 3.04 28.33 10.61
CA SER A 108 1.60 28.18 10.86
C SER A 108 1.28 27.22 12.01
N GLN A 109 2.24 26.38 12.42
CA GLN A 109 2.08 25.30 13.40
C GLN A 109 0.99 24.30 13.01
N VAL A 110 0.67 24.20 11.71
CA VAL A 110 -0.26 23.23 11.13
C VAL A 110 0.53 22.26 10.26
N PHE A 111 0.66 21.02 10.72
CA PHE A 111 1.45 19.99 10.04
C PHE A 111 0.54 18.98 9.34
N CYS A 112 0.38 19.14 8.03
CA CYS A 112 -0.41 18.24 7.20
C CYS A 112 0.44 17.12 6.60
N SER A 113 -0.12 15.90 6.54
CA SER A 113 0.49 14.75 5.87
C SER A 113 0.22 14.74 4.38
N CYS A 114 1.03 13.97 3.65
CA CYS A 114 0.77 13.66 2.24
C CYS A 114 -0.31 12.58 2.11
N SER A 115 -0.96 12.52 0.95
CA SER A 115 -1.85 11.41 0.61
C SER A 115 -1.06 10.12 0.35
N TYR A 116 -1.65 8.96 0.67
CA TYR A 116 -1.05 7.66 0.35
C TYR A 116 -0.89 7.50 -1.17
N ASP A 117 0.32 7.19 -1.60
CA ASP A 117 0.61 6.94 -3.01
C ASP A 117 0.16 5.54 -3.44
N ALA A 118 0.39 5.20 -4.71
CA ALA A 118 -0.02 3.92 -5.29
C ALA A 118 0.84 2.73 -4.82
N THR A 119 1.91 2.95 -4.05
CA THR A 119 2.82 1.88 -3.65
C THR A 119 2.17 0.99 -2.59
N THR A 120 2.51 -0.30 -2.61
CA THR A 120 1.97 -1.30 -1.66
C THR A 120 2.88 -1.54 -0.45
N HIS A 121 3.94 -0.73 -0.30
CA HIS A 121 4.90 -0.80 0.79
C HIS A 121 5.01 0.56 1.48
N PHE A 122 5.30 0.56 2.78
CA PHE A 122 5.17 1.74 3.62
C PHE A 122 6.37 2.70 3.59
N GLU A 123 7.29 2.58 2.64
CA GLU A 123 8.53 3.38 2.68
C GLU A 123 8.25 4.89 2.57
N THR A 124 7.46 5.30 1.58
CA THR A 124 7.10 6.71 1.37
C THR A 124 6.27 7.27 2.52
N THR A 125 5.36 6.46 3.05
CA THR A 125 4.59 6.77 4.27
C THR A 125 5.51 6.98 5.48
N CYS A 126 6.50 6.10 5.68
CA CYS A 126 7.45 6.23 6.78
C CYS A 126 8.31 7.50 6.66
N ASN A 127 8.65 7.89 5.44
CA ASN A 127 9.37 9.13 5.18
C ASN A 127 8.52 10.36 5.51
N ASP A 128 7.24 10.36 5.14
CA ASP A 128 6.30 11.44 5.49
C ASP A 128 6.12 11.56 7.02
N ILE A 129 5.97 10.43 7.73
CA ILE A 129 5.89 10.43 9.21
C ILE A 129 7.15 11.03 9.84
N LYS A 130 8.35 10.63 9.37
CA LYS A 130 9.62 11.16 9.89
C LYS A 130 9.77 12.65 9.61
N ASP A 131 9.34 13.10 8.44
CA ASP A 131 9.39 14.49 8.03
C ASP A 131 8.47 15.36 8.89
N ILE A 132 7.20 14.96 9.04
CA ILE A 132 6.23 15.64 9.93
C ILE A 132 6.78 15.71 11.35
N TYR A 133 7.29 14.61 11.89
CA TYR A 133 7.88 14.59 13.23
C TYR A 133 9.03 15.59 13.34
N LYS A 134 9.93 15.63 12.36
CA LYS A 134 11.08 16.56 12.36
C LYS A 134 10.61 18.02 12.33
N ARG A 135 9.58 18.34 11.53
CA ARG A 135 8.99 19.69 11.45
C ARG A 135 8.32 20.10 12.77
N MET A 136 7.65 19.18 13.44
CA MET A 136 7.01 19.42 14.73
C MET A 136 7.99 19.53 15.91
N ALA A 137 8.93 18.59 16.01
CA ALA A 137 9.83 18.47 17.16
C ALA A 137 11.12 19.29 17.02
N GLY A 138 11.45 19.75 15.81
CA GLY A 138 12.70 20.46 15.51
C GLY A 138 13.95 19.58 15.45
N SER A 139 13.81 18.27 15.65
CA SER A 139 14.90 17.28 15.61
C SER A 139 14.49 16.02 14.87
N ALA A 140 15.46 15.34 14.26
CA ALA A 140 15.19 14.06 13.58
C ALA A 140 14.66 13.00 14.54
N PHE A 141 13.81 12.11 14.03
CA PHE A 141 13.27 11.01 14.81
C PHE A 141 14.39 10.02 15.20
N ASP A 142 14.52 9.76 16.50
CA ASP A 142 15.50 8.82 17.05
C ASP A 142 14.81 7.52 17.47
N PHE A 143 15.10 6.43 16.75
CA PHE A 143 14.55 5.10 17.02
C PHE A 143 15.03 4.52 18.35
N GLU A 144 16.19 4.91 18.85
CA GLU A 144 16.73 4.39 20.11
C GLU A 144 15.91 4.88 21.32
N ASN A 145 15.38 6.10 21.24
CA ASN A 145 14.49 6.64 22.27
C ASN A 145 13.13 5.93 22.34
N MET A 146 12.75 5.16 21.31
CA MET A 146 11.51 4.37 21.28
C MET A 146 11.67 2.95 21.82
N LYS A 147 12.90 2.48 22.08
CA LYS A 147 13.09 1.19 22.75
C LYS A 147 12.54 1.30 24.16
N ARG A 148 11.39 0.65 24.41
CA ARG A 148 10.84 0.49 25.76
C ARG A 148 11.96 0.06 26.71
N LYS A 149 12.22 0.87 27.74
CA LYS A 149 13.01 0.38 28.87
C LYS A 149 12.12 -0.64 29.59
N GLN A 150 12.71 -1.75 30.00
CA GLN A 150 12.02 -2.89 30.64
C GLN A 150 11.18 -2.50 31.87
N ASN A 151 11.33 -1.28 32.38
CA ASN A 151 10.69 -0.74 33.57
C ASN A 151 9.27 -0.16 33.33
N ASP A 152 8.76 -0.14 32.11
CA ASP A 152 7.42 0.38 31.81
C ASP A 152 6.30 -0.68 31.99
N VAL A 153 6.64 -1.89 32.47
CA VAL A 153 5.67 -2.93 32.84
C VAL A 153 5.21 -2.69 34.28
N PHE A 154 4.16 -1.89 34.45
CA PHE A 154 3.40 -1.90 35.70
C PHE A 154 2.65 -3.24 35.81
N GLY A 155 3.21 -4.18 36.58
CA GLY A 155 2.55 -5.40 36.99
C GLY A 155 3.42 -6.66 36.93
N GLU A 156 4.46 -6.74 37.74
CA GLU A 156 4.82 -8.03 38.34
C GLU A 156 4.21 -8.05 39.74
N ALA A 157 3.24 -8.94 39.92
CA ALA A 157 2.71 -9.29 41.22
C ALA A 157 3.79 -10.09 41.96
N ASP A 158 4.16 -9.63 43.16
CA ASP A 158 4.95 -10.39 44.11
C ASP A 158 4.31 -11.77 44.36
N GLN A 159 5.06 -12.84 44.07
CA GLN A 159 4.89 -14.17 44.67
C GLN A 159 6.26 -14.76 45.01
#